data_AF-A0A974DZF0-F1
#
_entry.id   AF-A0A974DZF0-F1
#
_cell.length_a   1.000
_cell.length_b   1.000
_cell.length_c   1.000
_cell.angle_alpha   90.00
_cell.angle_beta   90.00
_cell.angle_gamma   90.00
#
_symmetry.space_group_name_H-M   'P 1'
#
loop_
_entity.id
_entity.type
_entity.pdbx_description
1 polymer ?
#
loop_
_entity_poly.entity_id
_entity_poly.type
_entity_poly.pdbx_seq_one_letter_code
_entity_poly.pdbx_strand_id
1 'polypeptide(L)'
;MVQYVLYLKQTGLSIGVIKKQLAGISFFFRIFETKDVTKAKQMLKGIVRCNKSTDSRNPITLVLLKKLIAELPAVCFSAYETILFSHICFFAAFRASEIVSQSKTGGLEFGAVALMGGKVRILIKKLKTDQEGKGKIVWLGSFHEADLCPVRTFSEFLTKE
;
A
#
# COMPACT_ATOMS: atom_id res chain seq x y z
N MET A 1 22.36 25.48 3.62
CA MET A 1 21.16 25.05 2.85
C MET A 1 20.10 24.33 3.70
N VAL A 2 20.41 23.25 4.42
CA VAL A 2 19.46 22.56 5.33
C VAL A 2 18.90 23.50 6.40
N GLN A 3 19.77 24.22 7.12
CA GLN A 3 19.35 25.20 8.14
C GLN A 3 18.53 26.36 7.56
N TYR A 4 18.84 26.79 6.34
CA TYR A 4 18.08 27.84 5.64
C TYR A 4 16.64 27.40 5.35
N VAL A 5 16.43 26.17 4.86
CA VAL A 5 15.09 25.62 4.64
C VAL A 5 14.31 25.48 5.95
N LEU A 6 14.98 25.11 7.05
CA LEU A 6 14.35 25.06 8.38
C LEU A 6 13.95 26.45 8.88
N TYR A 7 14.83 27.43 8.75
CA TYR A 7 14.56 28.82 9.09
C TYR A 7 13.35 29.36 8.32
N LEU A 8 13.28 29.13 7.00
CA LEU A 8 12.13 29.54 6.18
C LEU A 8 10.81 28.87 6.60
N LYS A 9 10.88 27.63 7.10
CA LYS A 9 9.69 26.95 7.64
C LYS A 9 9.28 27.53 8.99
N GLN A 10 10.24 27.82 9.87
CA GLN A 10 9.98 28.40 11.20
C GLN A 10 9.37 29.80 11.10
N THR A 11 9.71 30.57 10.06
CA THR A 11 9.11 31.89 9.77
C THR A 11 7.71 31.81 9.16
N GLY A 12 7.16 30.60 8.95
CA GLY A 12 5.79 30.40 8.49
C GLY A 12 5.58 30.64 6.99
N LEU A 13 6.65 30.72 6.18
CA LEU A 13 6.52 30.92 4.73
C LEU A 13 5.82 29.73 4.05
N SER A 14 5.03 30.05 3.02
CA SER A 14 4.34 29.02 2.25
C SER A 14 5.34 28.13 1.48
N ILE A 15 4.99 26.86 1.29
CA ILE A 15 5.82 25.89 0.57
C ILE A 15 6.12 26.38 -0.87
N GLY A 16 5.19 27.12 -1.48
CA GLY A 16 5.38 27.71 -2.81
C GLY A 16 6.53 28.73 -2.83
N VAL A 17 6.64 29.58 -1.81
CA VAL A 17 7.72 30.56 -1.69
C VAL A 17 9.06 29.87 -1.43
N ILE A 18 9.10 28.87 -0.55
CA ILE A 18 10.30 28.09 -0.26
C ILE A 18 10.81 27.37 -1.53
N LYS A 19 9.89 26.80 -2.34
CA LYS A 19 10.22 26.20 -3.65
C LYS A 19 10.87 27.21 -4.60
N LYS A 20 10.29 28.40 -4.70
CA LYS A 20 10.78 29.47 -5.60
C LYS A 20 12.18 29.94 -5.20
N GLN A 21 12.43 30.12 -3.91
CA GLN A 21 13.76 30.51 -3.42
C GLN A 21 14.80 29.40 -3.64
N LEU A 22 14.46 28.14 -3.36
CA LEU A 22 15.35 27.00 -3.64
C LEU A 22 15.66 26.86 -5.14
N ALA A 23 14.68 27.10 -6.01
CA ALA A 23 14.90 27.10 -7.46
C ALA A 23 15.88 28.19 -7.89
N GLY A 24 15.77 29.41 -7.32
CA GLY A 24 16.74 30.48 -7.54
C GLY A 24 18.15 30.11 -7.08
N ILE A 25 18.29 29.49 -5.91
CA ILE A 25 19.59 29.03 -5.41
C ILE A 25 20.19 27.94 -6.30
N SER A 26 19.39 26.94 -6.71
CA SER A 26 19.85 25.92 -7.67
C SER A 26 20.25 26.51 -9.02
N PHE A 27 19.58 27.59 -9.47
CA PHE A 27 19.95 28.32 -10.68
C PHE A 27 21.32 29.00 -10.55
N PHE A 28 21.59 29.65 -9.42
CA PHE A 28 22.91 30.23 -9.16
C PHE A 28 24.01 29.17 -9.09
N PHE A 29 23.77 28.02 -8.44
CA PHE A 29 24.75 26.91 -8.46
C PHE A 29 25.05 26.41 -9.87
N ARG A 30 24.05 26.43 -10.76
CA ARG A 30 24.25 26.08 -12.18
C ARG A 30 25.11 27.11 -12.91
N ILE A 31 24.94 28.40 -12.64
CA ILE A 31 25.75 29.47 -13.24
C ILE A 31 27.21 29.38 -12.78
N PHE A 32 27.42 29.11 -11.49
CA PHE A 32 28.76 29.06 -10.89
C PHE A 32 29.42 27.68 -10.97
N GLU A 33 28.91 26.78 -11.83
CA GLU A 33 29.39 25.39 -12.03
C GLU A 33 29.67 24.63 -10.73
N THR A 34 28.95 24.98 -9.67
CA THR A 34 29.14 24.40 -8.35
C THR A 34 28.19 23.23 -8.20
N LYS A 35 28.71 22.08 -7.78
CA LYS A 35 27.91 20.87 -7.61
C LYS A 35 26.81 21.14 -6.57
N ASP A 36 25.54 20.93 -6.94
CA ASP A 36 24.42 21.07 -6.01
C ASP A 36 24.53 19.96 -4.94
N VAL A 37 25.09 20.32 -3.79
CA VAL A 37 25.36 19.41 -2.66
C VAL A 37 24.11 19.12 -1.81
N THR A 38 22.91 19.56 -2.23
CA THR A 38 21.80 19.68 -1.27
C THR A 38 20.77 18.55 -1.33
N LYS A 39 20.60 17.88 -0.19
CA LYS A 39 19.39 17.12 0.17
C LYS A 39 18.16 18.03 0.41
N ALA A 40 18.21 19.31 0.05
CA ALA A 40 17.14 20.28 0.29
C ALA A 40 15.82 19.86 -0.37
N LYS A 41 15.88 19.22 -1.55
CA LYS A 41 14.71 18.62 -2.21
C LYS A 41 14.07 17.50 -1.38
N GLN A 42 14.87 16.69 -0.67
CA GLN A 42 14.35 15.65 0.24
C GLN A 42 13.71 16.25 1.48
N MET A 43 14.30 17.31 2.06
CA MET A 43 13.67 18.03 3.18
C MET A 43 12.34 18.65 2.77
N LEU A 44 12.28 19.24 1.57
CA LEU A 44 11.04 19.82 1.06
C LEU A 44 9.94 18.76 0.90
N LYS A 45 10.30 17.55 0.41
CA LYS A 45 9.39 16.40 0.40
C LYS A 45 8.92 16.04 1.81
N GLY A 46 9.80 16.10 2.81
CA GLY A 46 9.45 15.93 4.22
C GLY A 46 8.47 17.00 4.73
N ILE A 47 8.71 18.27 4.42
CA ILE A 47 7.85 19.39 4.81
C ILE A 47 6.46 19.27 4.18
N VAL A 48 6.39 18.93 2.90
CA VAL A 48 5.12 18.66 2.20
C VAL A 48 4.38 17.50 2.86
N ARG A 49 5.09 16.44 3.28
CA ARG A 49 4.50 15.29 3.96
C ARG A 49 3.97 15.61 5.37
N CYS A 50 4.48 16.63 6.04
CA CYS A 50 3.92 17.14 7.29
C CYS A 50 2.63 17.94 7.05
N ASN A 51 2.54 18.68 5.94
CA ASN A 51 1.35 19.43 5.54
C ASN A 51 0.40 18.56 4.70
N LYS A 52 0.06 17.37 5.18
CA LYS A 52 -0.86 16.48 4.48
C LYS A 52 -2.27 17.07 4.48
N SER A 53 -2.89 17.11 3.30
CA SER A 53 -4.34 17.20 3.20
C SER A 53 -4.96 15.95 3.83
N THR A 54 -6.05 16.12 4.55
CA THR A 54 -6.89 15.02 5.02
C THR A 54 -7.30 14.16 3.82
N ASP A 55 -7.23 12.83 3.99
CA ASP A 55 -7.70 11.90 2.96
C ASP A 55 -9.22 12.05 2.84
N SER A 56 -9.68 12.56 1.70
CA SER A 56 -11.10 12.86 1.46
C SER A 56 -11.89 11.65 0.94
N ARG A 57 -11.24 10.49 0.78
CA ARG A 57 -11.90 9.29 0.27
C ARG A 57 -12.81 8.70 1.34
N ASN A 58 -14.03 8.37 0.94
CA ASN A 58 -14.95 7.66 1.82
C ASN A 58 -14.42 6.24 2.10
N PRO A 59 -14.53 5.76 3.35
CA PRO A 59 -14.17 4.38 3.68
C PRO A 59 -15.08 3.41 2.94
N ILE A 60 -14.56 2.23 2.61
CA ILE A 60 -15.36 1.15 2.05
C ILE A 60 -16.30 0.65 3.15
N THR A 61 -17.60 0.87 2.98
CA THR A 61 -18.63 0.34 3.88
C THR A 61 -18.89 -1.13 3.60
N LEU A 62 -19.43 -1.86 4.58
CA LEU A 62 -19.79 -3.28 4.40
C LEU A 62 -20.78 -3.49 3.26
N VAL A 63 -21.72 -2.56 3.08
CA VAL A 63 -22.69 -2.60 1.96
C VAL A 63 -21.97 -2.49 0.61
N LEU A 64 -20.99 -1.59 0.50
CA LEU A 64 -20.21 -1.45 -0.72
C LEU A 64 -19.34 -2.69 -0.96
N LEU A 65 -18.74 -3.25 0.09
CA LEU A 65 -17.95 -4.47 0.01
C LEU A 65 -18.77 -5.63 -0.56
N LYS A 66 -19.98 -5.88 -0.04
CA LYS A 66 -20.85 -6.95 -0.56
C LYS A 66 -21.16 -6.78 -2.04
N LYS A 67 -21.46 -5.56 -2.48
CA LYS A 67 -21.71 -5.26 -3.90
C LYS A 67 -20.47 -5.54 -4.76
N LEU A 68 -19.29 -5.16 -4.30
CA LEU A 68 -18.04 -5.47 -5.01
C LEU A 68 -17.84 -6.98 -5.13
N ILE A 69 -18.04 -7.73 -4.03
CA ILE A 69 -17.87 -9.19 -4.00
C ILE A 69 -18.83 -9.91 -4.96
N ALA A 70 -20.05 -9.40 -5.13
CA ALA A 70 -21.02 -9.97 -6.06
C ALA A 70 -20.58 -9.86 -7.53
N GLU A 71 -19.89 -8.77 -7.90
CA GLU A 71 -19.44 -8.50 -9.27
C GLU A 71 -18.04 -9.08 -9.59
N LEU A 72 -17.27 -9.44 -8.56
CA LEU A 72 -15.91 -9.98 -8.69
C LEU A 72 -15.80 -11.22 -9.61
N PRO A 73 -16.73 -12.19 -9.61
CA PRO A 73 -16.68 -13.34 -10.51
C PRO A 73 -16.72 -12.98 -12.01
N ALA A 74 -17.27 -11.81 -12.38
CA ALA A 74 -17.31 -11.36 -13.76
C ALA A 74 -15.96 -10.82 -14.27
N VAL A 75 -15.05 -10.50 -13.35
CA VAL A 75 -13.74 -9.87 -13.66
C VAL A 75 -12.57 -10.85 -13.44
N CYS A 76 -12.71 -11.78 -12.50
CA CYS A 76 -11.66 -12.74 -12.17
C CYS A 76 -11.58 -13.90 -13.17
N PHE A 77 -10.39 -14.45 -13.36
CA PHE A 77 -10.17 -15.59 -14.26
C PHE A 77 -10.36 -16.94 -13.57
N SER A 78 -10.34 -16.97 -12.23
CA SER A 78 -10.53 -18.20 -11.45
C SER A 78 -11.36 -17.97 -10.18
N ALA A 79 -11.94 -19.06 -9.67
CA ALA A 79 -12.61 -19.07 -8.37
C ALA A 79 -11.63 -18.73 -7.22
N TYR A 80 -10.37 -19.15 -7.32
CA TYR A 80 -9.33 -18.75 -6.37
C TYR A 80 -9.12 -17.23 -6.35
N GLU A 81 -8.95 -16.60 -7.52
CA GLU A 81 -8.80 -15.14 -7.62
C GLU A 81 -10.00 -14.39 -7.03
N THR A 82 -11.21 -14.90 -7.28
CA THR A 82 -12.44 -14.32 -6.74
C THR A 82 -12.39 -14.27 -5.22
N ILE A 83 -12.00 -15.37 -4.56
CA ILE A 83 -11.91 -15.48 -3.09
C ILE A 83 -10.74 -14.66 -2.55
N LEU A 84 -9.61 -14.68 -3.26
CA LEU A 84 -8.43 -13.93 -2.91
C LEU A 84 -8.72 -12.43 -2.87
N PHE A 85 -9.24 -11.87 -3.97
CA PHE A 85 -9.48 -10.43 -4.11
C PHE A 85 -10.67 -9.92 -3.28
N SER A 86 -11.64 -10.77 -2.97
CA SER A 86 -12.79 -10.41 -2.12
C SER A 86 -12.42 -10.41 -0.64
N HIS A 87 -12.35 -11.59 -0.05
CA HIS A 87 -12.33 -11.77 1.40
C HIS A 87 -10.90 -11.64 1.93
N ILE A 88 -9.95 -12.33 1.31
CA ILE A 88 -8.58 -12.38 1.82
C ILE A 88 -7.91 -11.00 1.73
N CYS A 89 -7.97 -10.34 0.58
CA CYS A 89 -7.31 -9.06 0.37
C CYS A 89 -7.89 -7.92 1.22
N PHE A 90 -9.22 -7.90 1.38
CA PHE A 90 -9.89 -6.88 2.20
C PHE A 90 -9.51 -7.03 3.68
N PHE A 91 -9.65 -8.23 4.26
CA PHE A 91 -9.38 -8.45 5.68
C PHE A 91 -7.89 -8.45 6.03
N ALA A 92 -7.02 -8.85 5.09
CA ALA A 92 -5.58 -8.80 5.30
C ALA A 92 -4.96 -7.42 5.01
N ALA A 93 -5.72 -6.49 4.43
CA ALA A 93 -5.30 -5.15 4.03
C ALA A 93 -4.04 -5.15 3.13
N PHE A 94 -3.98 -6.10 2.20
CA PHE A 94 -2.85 -6.25 1.29
C PHE A 94 -2.80 -5.18 0.21
N ARG A 95 -1.59 -4.81 -0.21
CA ARG A 95 -1.41 -3.97 -1.40
C ARG A 95 -1.53 -4.81 -2.66
N ALA A 96 -2.08 -4.25 -3.72
CA ALA A 96 -2.17 -4.93 -5.02
C ALA A 96 -0.85 -5.56 -5.47
N SER A 97 0.29 -4.89 -5.26
CA SER A 97 1.62 -5.41 -5.62
C SER A 97 2.16 -6.53 -4.72
N GLU A 98 1.50 -6.83 -3.61
CA GLU A 98 1.83 -7.97 -2.73
C GLU A 98 1.06 -9.23 -3.17
N ILE A 99 -0.08 -9.05 -3.84
CA ILE A 99 -0.98 -10.14 -4.28
C ILE A 99 -0.76 -10.47 -5.76
N VAL A 100 -0.58 -9.44 -6.59
CA VAL A 100 -0.46 -9.53 -8.04
C VAL A 100 0.95 -9.14 -8.47
N SER A 101 1.50 -9.90 -9.41
CA SER A 101 2.80 -9.63 -10.03
C SER A 101 2.64 -9.47 -11.53
N GLN A 102 3.36 -8.51 -12.09
CA GLN A 102 3.49 -8.36 -13.55
C GLN A 102 4.48 -9.36 -14.17
N SER A 103 5.29 -10.02 -13.33
CA SER A 103 6.22 -11.08 -13.73
C SER A 103 5.66 -12.45 -13.33
N LYS A 104 5.95 -13.49 -14.12
CA LYS A 104 5.59 -14.90 -13.87
C LYS A 104 6.07 -15.44 -12.52
N THR A 105 7.05 -14.79 -11.88
CA THR A 105 7.70 -15.26 -10.64
C THR A 105 7.32 -14.46 -9.39
N GLY A 106 6.10 -13.95 -9.33
CA GLY A 106 5.59 -13.25 -8.15
C GLY A 106 4.08 -13.32 -7.99
N GLY A 107 3.59 -12.75 -6.89
CA GLY A 107 2.17 -12.78 -6.52
C GLY A 107 1.89 -13.80 -5.42
N LEU A 108 0.66 -13.81 -4.93
CA LEU A 108 0.23 -14.71 -3.87
C LEU A 108 -0.30 -16.02 -4.46
N GLU A 109 0.59 -17.01 -4.54
CA GLU A 109 0.30 -18.37 -5.01
C GLU A 109 -0.65 -19.09 -4.04
N PHE A 110 -1.46 -20.02 -4.57
CA PHE A 110 -2.36 -20.86 -3.77
C PHE A 110 -1.62 -21.58 -2.63
N GLY A 111 -0.45 -22.17 -2.91
CA GLY A 111 0.36 -22.86 -1.88
C GLY A 111 0.91 -21.97 -0.76
N ALA A 112 0.81 -20.64 -0.90
CA ALA A 112 1.15 -19.70 0.16
C ALA A 112 -0.03 -19.40 1.11
N VAL A 113 -1.24 -19.87 0.78
CA VAL A 113 -2.45 -19.74 1.59
C VAL A 113 -2.83 -21.13 2.11
N ALA A 114 -2.97 -21.26 3.43
CA ALA A 114 -3.31 -22.54 4.07
C ALA A 114 -4.33 -22.34 5.18
N LEU A 115 -5.24 -23.30 5.36
CA LEU A 115 -6.14 -23.34 6.51
C LEU A 115 -5.44 -24.09 7.66
N MET A 116 -5.23 -23.42 8.79
CA MET A 116 -4.57 -24.00 9.96
C MET A 116 -5.32 -23.61 11.24
N GLY A 117 -5.82 -24.60 11.98
CA GLY A 117 -6.48 -24.38 13.28
C GLY A 117 -7.69 -23.45 13.21
N GLY A 118 -8.50 -23.55 12.14
CA GLY A 118 -9.67 -22.68 11.94
C GLY A 118 -9.33 -21.23 11.56
N LYS A 119 -8.08 -20.97 11.16
CA LYS A 119 -7.61 -19.65 10.68
C LYS A 119 -6.97 -19.81 9.30
N VAL A 120 -7.06 -18.76 8.48
CA VAL A 120 -6.36 -18.71 7.20
C VAL A 120 -4.98 -18.10 7.41
N ARG A 121 -3.94 -18.89 7.13
CA ARG A 121 -2.54 -18.50 7.14
C ARG A 121 -2.13 -18.08 5.74
N ILE A 122 -1.53 -16.90 5.62
CA ILE A 122 -1.04 -16.37 4.34
C ILE A 122 0.43 -16.01 4.48
N LEU A 123 1.28 -16.57 3.62
CA LEU A 123 2.71 -16.28 3.57
C LEU A 123 3.02 -15.31 2.42
N ILE A 124 3.44 -14.09 2.76
CA ILE A 124 3.95 -13.13 1.78
C ILE A 124 5.47 -13.26 1.72
N LYS A 125 5.98 -13.75 0.58
CA LYS A 125 7.42 -13.95 0.34
C LYS A 125 8.16 -12.62 0.10
N LYS A 126 7.52 -11.61 -0.50
CA LYS A 126 8.13 -10.31 -0.82
C LYS A 126 7.20 -9.16 -0.43
N LEU A 127 7.66 -8.32 0.49
CA LEU A 127 6.98 -7.08 0.88
C LEU A 127 7.76 -5.89 0.34
N LYS A 128 7.07 -4.90 -0.23
CA LYS A 128 7.74 -3.65 -0.68
C LYS A 128 8.41 -2.88 0.47
N THR A 129 7.93 -3.06 1.69
CA THR A 129 8.49 -2.41 2.89
C THR A 129 9.57 -3.25 3.56
N ASP A 130 9.80 -4.47 3.11
CA ASP A 130 10.76 -5.38 3.71
C ASP A 130 12.09 -5.26 2.98
N GLN A 131 12.92 -4.34 3.48
CA GLN A 131 14.28 -4.12 2.98
C GLN A 131 15.20 -5.32 3.26
N GLU A 132 14.82 -6.24 4.17
CA GLU A 132 15.60 -7.40 4.58
C GLU A 132 15.18 -8.72 3.89
N GLY A 133 14.02 -8.74 3.22
CA GLY A 133 13.56 -9.88 2.43
C GLY A 133 13.10 -11.10 3.24
N LYS A 134 12.72 -10.93 4.51
CA LYS A 134 12.25 -12.01 5.41
C LYS A 134 10.81 -12.47 5.12
N GLY A 135 10.02 -11.66 4.44
CA GLY A 135 8.60 -11.92 4.22
C GLY A 135 7.76 -11.74 5.49
N LYS A 136 6.46 -12.01 5.41
CA LYS A 136 5.52 -11.88 6.54
C LYS A 136 4.43 -12.94 6.47
N ILE A 137 4.06 -13.46 7.63
CA ILE A 137 2.87 -14.31 7.78
C ILE A 137 1.73 -13.46 8.31
N VAL A 138 0.58 -13.54 7.65
CA VAL A 138 -0.68 -12.93 8.10
C VAL A 138 -1.68 -14.03 8.44
N TRP A 139 -2.38 -13.85 9.55
CA TRP A 139 -3.38 -14.77 10.05
C TRP A 139 -4.74 -14.08 10.02
N LEU A 140 -5.71 -14.69 9.34
CA LEU A 140 -7.09 -14.24 9.31
C LEU A 140 -7.96 -15.18 10.15
N GLY A 141 -8.76 -14.59 11.05
CA GLY A 141 -9.75 -15.30 11.84
C GLY A 141 -11.13 -15.29 11.17
N SER A 142 -12.08 -15.97 11.82
CA SER A 142 -13.49 -15.88 11.43
C SER A 142 -14.03 -14.48 11.63
N PHE A 143 -15.01 -14.12 10.80
CA PHE A 143 -15.76 -12.86 10.92
C PHE A 143 -17.21 -13.17 11.29
N HIS A 144 -17.85 -12.26 12.03
CA HIS A 144 -19.22 -12.46 12.54
C HIS A 144 -20.25 -12.66 11.43
N GLU A 145 -20.08 -11.95 10.31
CA GLU A 145 -20.98 -12.10 9.17
C GLU A 145 -20.51 -13.26 8.28
N ALA A 146 -21.34 -14.30 8.20
CA ALA A 146 -21.03 -15.53 7.49
C ALA A 146 -20.65 -15.29 6.01
N ASP A 147 -21.40 -14.41 5.34
CA ASP A 147 -21.21 -14.07 3.92
C ASP A 147 -19.91 -13.32 3.63
N LEU A 148 -19.25 -12.79 4.67
CA LEU A 148 -17.98 -12.08 4.58
C LEU A 148 -16.86 -12.81 5.33
N CYS A 149 -17.08 -14.03 5.80
CA CYS A 149 -16.10 -14.73 6.62
C CYS A 149 -14.98 -15.33 5.75
N PRO A 150 -13.72 -14.83 5.83
CA PRO A 150 -12.64 -15.31 4.98
C PRO A 150 -12.29 -16.78 5.22
N VAL A 151 -12.44 -17.26 6.47
CA VAL A 151 -12.21 -18.66 6.83
C VAL A 151 -13.24 -19.57 6.19
N ARG A 152 -14.53 -19.20 6.28
CA ARG A 152 -15.62 -19.99 5.72
C ARG A 152 -15.52 -20.07 4.21
N THR A 153 -15.39 -18.93 3.54
CA THR A 153 -15.28 -18.86 2.08
C THR A 153 -14.10 -19.67 1.56
N PHE A 154 -12.94 -19.58 2.22
CA PHE A 154 -11.76 -20.36 1.82
C PHE A 154 -11.93 -21.87 2.11
N SER A 155 -12.57 -22.25 3.22
CA SER A 155 -12.86 -23.66 3.49
C SER A 155 -13.85 -24.27 2.49
N GLU A 156 -14.87 -23.51 2.08
CA GLU A 156 -15.84 -23.94 1.07
C GLU A 156 -15.18 -24.13 -0.30
N PHE A 157 -14.18 -23.30 -0.63
CA PHE A 157 -13.37 -23.45 -1.83
C PHE A 157 -12.53 -24.73 -1.83
N LEU A 158 -11.81 -24.99 -0.73
CA LEU A 158 -11.02 -26.21 -0.58
C LEU A 158 -11.85 -27.50 -0.63
N THR A 159 -13.16 -27.41 -0.38
CA THR A 159 -14.07 -28.57 -0.43
C THR A 159 -14.65 -28.79 -1.85
N LYS A 160 -14.58 -27.77 -2.71
CA LYS A 160 -15.14 -27.79 -4.08
C LYS A 160 -14.12 -28.13 -5.17
N GLU A 161 -12.82 -28.03 -4.87
CA GLU A 161 -11.72 -28.57 -5.68
C GLU A 161 -11.45 -30.03 -5.34
#